data_AF-A0A1S1LN54-F1
#
_entry.id   AF-A0A1S1LN54-F1
#
_cell.length_a   1.000
_cell.length_b   1.000
_cell.length_c   1.000
_cell.angle_alpha   90.00
_cell.angle_beta   90.00
_cell.angle_gamma   90.00
#
_symmetry.space_group_name_H-M   'P 1'
#
loop_
_entity.id
_entity.type
_entity.pdbx_description
1 polymer ?
#
loop_
_entity_poly.entity_id
_entity_poly.type
_entity_poly.pdbx_seq_one_letter_code
_entity_poly.pdbx_strand_id
1 'polypeptide(L)' 'MTAEQAAAKLTDWRAVVEQRDHLVRQARDAGLNINRIHHLSGVARSTIYDILEGKRGRARRSKTRVADDELAAGQ' A
#
# COMPACT_ATOMS: atom_id res chain seq x y z
N MET A 1 -8.96 -17.83 18.18
CA MET A 1 -8.06 -17.03 17.32
C MET A 1 -6.81 -16.74 18.14
N THR A 2 -5.65 -17.23 17.70
CA THR A 2 -4.38 -17.06 18.40
C THR A 2 -3.66 -15.78 17.96
N ALA A 3 -2.63 -15.35 18.69
CA ALA A 3 -1.82 -14.18 18.33
C ALA A 3 -1.18 -14.32 16.93
N GLU A 4 -0.67 -15.51 16.60
CA GLU A 4 -0.07 -15.81 15.31
C GLU A 4 -1.11 -15.72 14.16
N GLN A 5 -2.32 -16.23 14.37
CA GLN A 5 -3.42 -16.11 13.41
C GLN A 5 -3.86 -14.65 13.20
N ALA A 6 -3.79 -13.82 14.25
CA ALA A 6 -4.08 -12.39 14.14
C ALA A 6 -2.99 -11.66 13.33
N ALA A 7 -1.71 -11.98 13.57
CA ALA A 7 -0.59 -11.39 12.84
C ALA A 7 -0.62 -11.73 11.33
N ALA A 8 -0.94 -12.99 10.99
CA ALA A 8 -1.12 -13.41 9.60
C ALA A 8 -2.24 -12.61 8.91
N LYS A 9 -3.42 -12.50 9.54
CA LYS A 9 -4.55 -11.72 8.99
C LYS A 9 -4.23 -10.24 8.82
N LEU A 10 -3.45 -9.65 9.72
CA LEU A 10 -3.00 -8.26 9.57
C LEU A 10 -2.02 -8.09 8.40
N THR A 11 -1.18 -9.10 8.14
CA THR A 11 -0.27 -9.12 6.99
C THR A 11 -1.05 -9.22 5.68
N ASP A 12 -2.03 -10.11 5.60
CA ASP A 12 -2.91 -10.23 4.44
C ASP A 12 -3.69 -8.93 4.20
N TRP A 13 -4.25 -8.37 5.28
CA TRP A 13 -4.96 -7.09 5.20
C TRP A 13 -4.04 -5.96 4.71
N ARG A 14 -2.77 -5.94 5.11
CA ARG A 14 -1.80 -4.97 4.62
C ARG A 14 -1.61 -5.10 3.09
N ALA A 15 -1.50 -6.31 2.56
CA ALA A 15 -1.37 -6.52 1.12
C ALA A 15 -2.62 -6.03 0.36
N VAL A 16 -3.82 -6.30 0.89
CA VAL A 16 -5.09 -5.79 0.34
C VAL A 16 -5.12 -4.26 0.32
N VAL A 17 -4.66 -3.61 1.39
CA VAL A 17 -4.58 -2.14 1.48
C VAL A 17 -3.59 -1.57 0.46
N GLU A 18 -2.43 -2.21 0.28
CA GLU A 18 -1.43 -1.78 -0.71
C GLU A 18 -1.97 -1.93 -2.14
N GLN A 19 -2.67 -3.03 -2.44
CA GLN A 19 -3.33 -3.25 -3.72
C GLN A 19 -4.42 -2.21 -4.00
N ARG A 20 -5.24 -1.88 -3.00
CA ARG A 20 -6.25 -0.81 -3.10
C ARG A 20 -5.61 0.52 -3.49
N ASP A 21 -4.54 0.91 -2.80
CA ASP A 21 -3.85 2.18 -3.07
C ASP A 21 -3.22 2.20 -4.46
N HIS A 22 -2.77 1.04 -4.96
CA HIS A 22 -2.28 0.89 -6.33
C HIS A 22 -3.40 1.09 -7.36
N LEU A 23 -4.55 0.43 -7.19
CA LEU A 23 -5.71 0.57 -8.07
C LEU A 23 -6.26 2.00 -8.10
N VAL A 24 -6.29 2.69 -6.95
CA VAL A 24 -6.70 4.11 -6.88
C VAL A 24 -5.77 5.00 -7.73
N ARG A 25 -4.46 4.76 -7.68
CA ARG A 25 -3.48 5.49 -8.51
C ARG A 25 -3.68 5.20 -9.99
N GLN A 26 -3.78 3.92 -10.37
CA GLN A 26 -4.05 3.54 -11.77
C GLN A 26 -5.36 4.14 -12.31
N ALA A 27 -6.43 4.12 -11.52
CA ALA A 27 -7.71 4.71 -11.92
C ALA A 27 -7.57 6.22 -12.14
N ARG A 28 -6.80 6.91 -11.30
CA ARG A 28 -6.51 8.34 -11.48
C ARG A 28 -5.70 8.60 -12.74
N ASP A 29 -4.67 7.79 -12.99
CA ASP A 29 -3.81 7.88 -14.18
C ASP A 29 -4.59 7.60 -15.47
N ALA A 30 -5.57 6.68 -15.41
CA ALA A 30 -6.52 6.43 -16.49
C ALA A 30 -7.54 7.57 -16.71
N GLY A 31 -7.45 8.67 -15.95
CA GLY A 31 -8.27 9.85 -16.12
C GLY A 31 -9.59 9.84 -15.34
N LEU A 32 -9.85 8.84 -14.49
CA LEU A 32 -11.06 8.86 -13.65
C LEU A 32 -10.98 10.01 -12.64
N ASN A 33 -12.10 10.69 -12.46
CA ASN A 33 -12.23 11.71 -11.44
C ASN A 33 -12.39 11.07 -10.04
N ILE A 34 -12.00 11.80 -9.00
CA ILE A 34 -12.00 11.32 -7.61
C ILE A 34 -13.41 10.93 -7.14
N ASN A 35 -14.45 11.62 -7.62
CA ASN A 35 -15.84 11.25 -7.36
C ASN A 35 -16.18 9.85 -7.87
N ARG A 36 -15.78 9.54 -9.10
CA ARG A 36 -16.04 8.26 -9.74
C ARG A 36 -15.26 7.15 -9.03
N ILE A 37 -14.00 7.41 -8.67
CA ILE A 37 -13.20 6.46 -7.90
C ILE A 37 -13.86 6.21 -6.53
N HIS A 38 -14.33 7.24 -5.83
CA HIS A 38 -15.03 7.10 -4.56
C HIS A 38 -16.28 6.22 -4.68
N HIS A 39 -17.14 6.49 -5.66
CA HIS A 39 -18.36 5.71 -5.86
C HIS A 39 -18.11 4.26 -6.27
N LEU A 40 -17.07 4.00 -7.08
CA LEU A 40 -16.76 2.64 -7.53
C LEU A 40 -16.04 1.80 -6.45
N SER A 41 -15.14 2.42 -5.69
CA SER A 41 -14.29 1.70 -4.72
C SER A 41 -14.82 1.71 -3.29
N GLY A 42 -15.77 2.60 -2.97
CA GLY A 42 -16.23 2.84 -1.59
C GLY A 42 -15.19 3.53 -0.69
N VAL A 43 -14.01 3.86 -1.23
CA VAL A 43 -12.95 4.52 -0.47
C VAL A 43 -13.32 5.98 -0.26
N ALA A 44 -13.20 6.47 0.99
CA ALA A 44 -13.47 7.87 1.31
C ALA A 44 -12.61 8.82 0.46
N ARG A 45 -13.20 9.93 0.01
CA ARG A 45 -12.52 10.91 -0.85
C ARG A 45 -11.23 11.45 -0.19
N SER A 46 -11.26 11.70 1.12
CA SER A 46 -10.07 12.09 1.89
C SER A 46 -8.95 11.06 1.79
N THR A 47 -9.28 9.77 1.87
CA THR A 47 -8.30 8.68 1.72
C THR A 47 -7.75 8.62 0.29
N ILE A 48 -8.58 8.87 -0.72
CA ILE A 48 -8.12 8.96 -2.11
C ILE A 48 -7.12 10.12 -2.27
N TYR A 49 -7.42 11.31 -1.72
CA TYR A 49 -6.47 12.43 -1.71
C TYR A 49 -5.16 12.05 -1.01
N ASP A 50 -5.20 11.45 0.18
CA ASP A 50 -3.99 11.02 0.89
C ASP A 50 -3.12 10.02 0.09
N ILE A 51 -3.76 9.11 -0.65
CA ILE A 51 -3.09 8.11 -1.51
C ILE A 51 -2.38 8.81 -2.68
N LEU A 52 -3.07 9.76 -3.33
CA LEU A 52 -2.56 10.50 -4.49
C LEU A 52 -1.47 11.50 -4.10
N GLU A 53 -1.60 12.17 -2.95
CA GLU A 53 -0.58 13.08 -2.41
C GLU A 53 0.63 12.33 -1.82
N GLY A 54 0.58 10.99 -1.80
CA GLY A 54 1.66 10.17 -1.27
C GLY A 54 1.84 10.25 0.24
N LYS A 55 0.90 10.90 0.97
CA LYS A 55 0.90 11.00 2.43
C LYS A 55 0.84 9.62 3.11
N ARG A 56 0.20 8.65 2.46
CA ARG A 56 0.13 7.24 2.93
C ARG A 56 1.29 6.35 2.45
N GLY A 57 2.00 6.76 1.39
CA GLY A 57 3.08 5.98 0.78
C GLY A 57 4.50 6.37 1.20
N ARG A 58 4.70 7.59 1.72
CA ARG A 58 6.03 8.08 2.11
C ARG A 58 6.55 7.44 3.41
N ALA A 59 5.68 6.94 4.29
CA ALA A 59 6.09 6.33 5.55
C ALA A 59 6.72 4.92 5.42
N ARG A 60 6.59 4.23 4.27
CA ARG A 60 7.05 2.83 4.10
C ARG A 60 8.20 2.62 3.12
N ARG A 61 8.69 3.66 2.44
CA ARG A 61 9.88 3.57 1.56
C ARG A 61 11.18 4.02 2.22
N SER A 62 11.13 4.40 3.48
CA SER A 62 12.30 4.69 4.29
C SER A 62 12.74 3.41 5.00
N LYS A 63 13.86 2.82 4.57
CA LYS A 63 14.66 1.83 5.32
C LYS A 63 14.36 0.33 5.13
N THR A 64 14.27 -0.14 3.89
CA THR A 64 14.72 -1.51 3.53
C THR A 64 15.28 -1.49 2.11
N ARG A 65 16.42 -0.83 1.93
CA ARG A 65 17.34 -1.13 0.83
C ARG A 65 18.66 -1.48 1.49
N VAL A 66 19.19 -2.63 1.09
CA VAL A 66 20.52 -3.22 1.37
C VAL A 66 20.86 -3.52 2.84
N ALA A 67 20.54 -4.73 3.28
CA ALA A 67 21.23 -5.40 4.40
C ALA A 67 21.26 -6.94 4.25
N ASP A 68 21.16 -7.47 3.02
CA ASP A 68 21.15 -8.93 2.78
C ASP A 68 22.15 -9.37 1.69
N ASP A 69 23.01 -8.46 1.18
CA ASP A 69 23.97 -8.75 0.10
C ASP A 69 25.43 -8.78 0.60
N GLU A 70 25.68 -9.14 1.86
CA GLU A 70 27.04 -9.17 2.45
C GLU A 70 27.42 -10.52 3.10
N LEU A 71 26.75 -11.62 2.74
CA LEU A 71 27.07 -12.98 3.24
C LEU A 71 27.66 -13.92 2.17
N ALA A 72 28.02 -13.42 0.99
CA ALA A 72 28.55 -14.23 -0.12
C ALA A 72 29.98 -13.87 -0.57
N ALA A 73 30.81 -13.32 0.33
CA ALA A 73 32.23 -13.10 0.08
C ALA A 73 33.06 -13.62 1.27
N GLY A 74 33.11 -14.94 1.38
CA GLY A 74 33.87 -15.61 2.43
C GLY A 74 34.02 -17.10 2.13
N GLN A 75 34.83 -17.42 1.13
CA GLN A 75 35.63 -18.65 1.05
C GLN A 75 36.71 -18.50 -0.03
#